data_AF-A0A7I8IEE1-F1
#
_entry.id   AF-A0A7I8IEE1-F1
#
_cell.length_a   1.000
_cell.length_b   1.000
_cell.length_c   1.000
_cell.angle_alpha   90.00
_cell.angle_beta   90.00
_cell.angle_gamma   90.00
#
_symmetry.space_group_name_H-M   'P 1'
#
loop_
_entity.id
_entity.type
_entity.pdbx_description
1 polymer ?
#
loop_
_entity_poly.entity_id
_entity_poly.type
_entity_poly.pdbx_seq_one_letter_code
_entity_poly.pdbx_strand_id
1 'polypeptide(L)'
;MVKLVFGRFRDSFTLGSVKAYIAEFIATLLFVFAGVGSAVAYGKLTNGAALDPAGLVAVALAHSLALFVGVSMAANVSGLLGSIAACFLLKFVTGGLAIPTHGVAAGLSEVEGAFMEIVITFALVYTVYATAADPRKGPVGTVAPIAIGFIVGANILAAGPFSGGSMNPARSFGPAVAGGNFTGNWVYWVGPLIGGAFAGLVYSSVFIGSYEPIPASNDYA
;
A
#
# COMPACT_ATOMS: atom_id res chain seq x y z
N MET A 1 3.72 -20.85 15.67
CA MET A 1 5.11 -20.63 15.19
C MET A 1 5.03 -20.20 13.73
N VAL A 2 5.51 -18.99 13.37
CA VAL A 2 5.53 -18.53 11.97
C VAL A 2 6.57 -19.36 11.22
N LYS A 3 6.13 -20.20 10.27
CA LYS A 3 7.01 -21.04 9.46
C LYS A 3 7.51 -20.22 8.28
N LEU A 4 8.75 -19.75 8.33
CA LEU A 4 9.41 -19.16 7.17
C LEU A 4 9.65 -20.27 6.13
N VAL A 5 8.96 -20.17 4.99
CA VAL A 5 9.10 -21.10 3.88
C VAL A 5 9.99 -20.44 2.82
N PHE A 6 11.22 -20.93 2.67
CA PHE A 6 12.05 -20.59 1.53
C PHE A 6 11.64 -21.49 0.35
N GLY A 7 11.02 -20.90 -0.68
CA GLY A 7 10.69 -21.60 -1.93
C GLY A 7 11.91 -21.98 -2.75
N ARG A 8 11.73 -22.70 -3.87
CA ARG A 8 12.84 -23.03 -4.78
C ARG A 8 12.97 -21.94 -5.83
N PHE A 9 14.20 -21.62 -6.25
CA PHE A 9 14.45 -20.61 -7.28
C PHE A 9 13.64 -20.84 -8.57
N ARG A 10 13.42 -22.12 -8.96
CA ARG A 10 12.66 -22.47 -10.16
C ARG A 10 11.17 -22.13 -10.03
N ASP A 11 10.63 -22.11 -8.82
CA ASP A 11 9.23 -21.77 -8.57
C ASP A 11 8.95 -20.30 -8.93
N SER A 12 9.96 -19.43 -8.79
CA SER A 12 9.91 -18.01 -9.16
C SER A 12 9.75 -17.76 -10.67
N PHE A 13 10.02 -18.74 -11.53
CA PHE A 13 9.94 -18.61 -13.01
C PHE A 13 8.81 -19.44 -13.63
N THR A 14 7.90 -19.97 -12.81
CA THR A 14 6.71 -20.63 -13.33
C THR A 14 5.79 -19.62 -14.01
N LEU A 15 4.94 -20.09 -14.92
CA LEU A 15 3.93 -19.23 -15.56
C LEU A 15 3.01 -18.56 -14.53
N GLY A 16 2.71 -19.26 -13.42
CA GLY A 16 1.96 -18.70 -12.30
C GLY A 16 2.67 -17.51 -11.67
N SER A 17 3.96 -17.65 -11.35
CA SER A 17 4.77 -16.58 -10.77
C SER A 17 4.94 -15.40 -11.73
N VAL A 18 5.18 -15.65 -13.02
CA VAL A 18 5.25 -14.59 -14.04
C VAL A 18 3.94 -13.82 -14.15
N LYS A 19 2.79 -14.52 -14.18
CA LYS A 19 1.47 -13.89 -14.17
C LYS A 19 1.27 -13.03 -12.92
N ALA A 20 1.71 -13.50 -11.76
CA ALA A 20 1.63 -12.74 -10.52
C ALA A 20 2.46 -11.45 -10.58
N TYR A 21 3.69 -11.51 -11.09
CA TYR A 21 4.53 -10.31 -11.25
C TYR A 21 3.92 -9.29 -12.22
N ILE A 22 3.36 -9.76 -13.35
CA ILE A 22 2.70 -8.87 -14.32
C ILE A 22 1.47 -8.21 -13.73
N ALA A 23 0.61 -9.01 -13.06
CA ALA A 23 -0.60 -8.49 -12.43
C ALA A 23 -0.25 -7.40 -11.41
N GLU A 24 0.81 -7.61 -10.64
CA GLU A 24 1.27 -6.67 -9.63
C GLU A 24 1.92 -5.41 -10.20
N PHE A 25 2.71 -5.55 -11.25
CA PHE A 25 3.22 -4.40 -12.00
C PHE A 25 2.07 -3.52 -12.47
N ILE A 26 1.04 -4.10 -13.07
CA ILE A 26 -0.14 -3.38 -13.56
C ILE A 26 -0.92 -2.76 -12.39
N ALA A 27 -1.20 -3.53 -11.34
CA ALA A 27 -1.93 -3.06 -10.17
C ALA A 27 -1.22 -1.87 -9.50
N THR A 28 0.08 -1.98 -9.29
CA THR A 28 0.87 -0.91 -8.64
C THR A 28 1.00 0.29 -9.55
N LEU A 29 1.17 0.08 -10.85
CA LEU A 29 1.17 1.16 -11.84
C LEU A 29 -0.14 1.94 -11.78
N LEU A 30 -1.29 1.26 -11.83
CA LEU A 30 -2.61 1.90 -11.78
C LEU A 30 -2.86 2.59 -10.44
N PHE A 31 -2.51 1.95 -9.31
CA PHE A 31 -2.62 2.51 -7.98
C PHE A 31 -1.85 3.83 -7.85
N VAL A 32 -0.56 3.82 -8.21
CA VAL A 32 0.31 5.00 -8.10
C VAL A 32 -0.09 6.05 -9.11
N PHE A 33 -0.45 5.66 -10.34
CA PHE A 33 -0.89 6.59 -11.37
C PHE A 33 -2.11 7.38 -10.92
N ALA A 34 -3.15 6.70 -10.42
CA ALA A 34 -4.37 7.37 -9.94
C ALA A 34 -4.11 8.17 -8.65
N GLY A 35 -3.39 7.60 -7.68
CA GLY A 35 -3.09 8.24 -6.40
C GLY A 35 -2.24 9.51 -6.58
N VAL A 36 -1.05 9.39 -7.18
CA VAL A 36 -0.16 10.53 -7.42
C VAL A 36 -0.74 11.48 -8.45
N GLY A 37 -1.41 10.96 -9.48
CA GLY A 37 -2.11 11.77 -10.48
C GLY A 37 -3.18 12.66 -9.88
N SER A 38 -3.94 12.18 -8.89
CA SER A 38 -4.92 13.00 -8.17
C SER A 38 -4.27 14.17 -7.42
N ALA A 39 -3.11 13.97 -6.81
CA ALA A 39 -2.35 15.02 -6.15
C ALA A 39 -1.76 16.03 -7.15
N VAL A 40 -1.23 15.56 -8.29
CA VAL A 40 -0.76 16.42 -9.39
C VAL A 40 -1.90 17.26 -9.96
N ALA A 41 -3.07 16.64 -10.19
CA ALA A 41 -4.26 17.32 -10.69
C ALA A 41 -4.73 18.40 -9.71
N TYR A 42 -4.79 18.09 -8.41
CA TYR A 42 -5.11 19.08 -7.38
C TYR A 42 -4.15 20.27 -7.40
N GLY A 43 -2.84 20.01 -7.42
CA GLY A 43 -1.82 21.06 -7.52
C GLY A 43 -1.98 21.92 -8.77
N LYS A 44 -2.34 21.32 -9.91
CA LYS A 44 -2.60 22.07 -11.15
C LYS A 44 -3.85 22.94 -11.06
N LEU A 45 -4.95 22.41 -10.51
CA LEU A 45 -6.22 23.12 -10.39
C LEU A 45 -6.17 24.28 -9.39
N THR A 46 -5.32 24.17 -8.38
CA THR A 46 -5.18 25.15 -7.30
C THR A 46 -3.96 26.06 -7.44
N ASN A 47 -3.24 25.98 -8.56
CA ASN A 47 -1.98 26.71 -8.79
C ASN A 47 -0.92 26.46 -7.68
N GLY A 48 -0.86 25.24 -7.17
CA GLY A 48 0.12 24.81 -6.17
C GLY A 48 -0.25 25.19 -4.74
N ALA A 49 -1.52 25.47 -4.46
CA ALA A 49 -1.97 25.71 -3.09
C ALA A 49 -1.71 24.50 -2.19
N ALA A 50 -1.55 24.76 -0.89
CA ALA A 50 -1.48 23.70 0.11
C ALA A 50 -2.76 22.84 0.09
N LEU A 51 -2.61 21.55 0.38
CA LEU A 51 -3.72 20.59 0.45
C LEU A 51 -4.75 21.02 1.50
N ASP A 52 -5.89 21.51 1.03
CA ASP A 52 -7.06 21.81 1.85
C ASP A 52 -7.84 20.53 2.21
N PRO A 53 -8.78 20.56 3.17
CA PRO A 53 -9.52 19.37 3.58
C PRO A 53 -10.27 18.70 2.42
N ALA A 54 -10.82 19.47 1.48
CA ALA A 54 -11.53 18.91 0.32
C ALA A 54 -10.57 18.21 -0.65
N GLY A 55 -9.41 18.81 -0.92
CA GLY A 55 -8.33 18.20 -1.69
C GLY A 55 -7.81 16.91 -1.04
N LEU A 56 -7.63 16.92 0.27
CA LEU A 56 -7.21 15.75 1.03
C LEU A 56 -8.21 14.60 0.89
N VAL A 57 -9.52 14.89 1.00
CA VAL A 57 -10.59 13.91 0.78
C VAL A 57 -10.57 13.37 -0.64
N ALA A 58 -10.42 14.23 -1.66
CA ALA A 58 -10.37 13.82 -3.05
C ALA A 58 -9.18 12.88 -3.32
N VAL A 59 -7.98 13.23 -2.81
CA VAL A 59 -6.77 12.40 -2.93
C VAL A 59 -6.91 11.08 -2.18
N ALA A 60 -7.47 11.10 -0.96
CA ALA A 60 -7.71 9.89 -0.17
C ALA A 60 -8.69 8.92 -0.86
N LEU A 61 -9.78 9.44 -1.44
CA LEU A 61 -10.74 8.65 -2.19
C LEU A 61 -10.11 8.05 -3.45
N ALA A 62 -9.31 8.83 -4.20
CA ALA A 62 -8.60 8.34 -5.36
C ALA A 62 -7.65 7.19 -5.00
N HIS A 63 -6.89 7.32 -3.90
CA HIS A 63 -6.02 6.25 -3.40
C HIS A 63 -6.83 5.02 -2.95
N SER A 64 -7.96 5.22 -2.27
CA SER A 64 -8.82 4.12 -1.80
C SER A 64 -9.34 3.27 -2.95
N LEU A 65 -9.89 3.93 -3.97
CA LEU A 65 -10.44 3.27 -5.15
C LEU A 65 -9.34 2.58 -5.97
N ALA A 66 -8.19 3.25 -6.14
CA ALA A 66 -7.10 2.70 -6.92
C ALA A 66 -6.43 1.51 -6.22
N LEU A 67 -6.32 1.54 -4.88
CA LEU A 67 -5.81 0.41 -4.11
C LEU A 67 -6.82 -0.75 -4.07
N PHE A 68 -8.12 -0.46 -3.97
CA PHE A 68 -9.18 -1.47 -4.12
C PHE A 68 -9.01 -2.26 -5.43
N VAL A 69 -8.84 -1.55 -6.56
CA VAL A 69 -8.58 -2.17 -7.86
C VAL A 69 -7.24 -2.92 -7.86
N GLY A 70 -6.19 -2.32 -7.31
CA GLY A 70 -4.86 -2.91 -7.26
C GLY A 70 -4.82 -4.24 -6.49
N VAL A 71 -5.40 -4.28 -5.29
CA VAL A 71 -5.49 -5.49 -4.45
C VAL A 71 -6.38 -6.56 -5.08
N SER A 72 -7.46 -6.14 -5.75
CA SER A 72 -8.32 -7.09 -6.49
C SER A 72 -7.56 -7.78 -7.64
N MET A 73 -6.52 -7.14 -8.17
CA MET A 73 -5.73 -7.64 -9.29
C MET A 73 -4.43 -8.33 -8.86
N ALA A 74 -3.82 -7.93 -7.75
CA ALA A 74 -2.49 -8.40 -7.39
C ALA A 74 -2.17 -8.32 -5.89
N ALA A 75 -1.64 -9.42 -5.36
CA ALA A 75 -0.98 -9.45 -4.07
C ALA A 75 0.34 -10.22 -4.27
N ASN A 76 1.48 -9.52 -4.44
CA ASN A 76 2.89 -9.99 -4.29
C ASN A 76 3.88 -8.80 -4.47
N VAL A 77 5.21 -9.02 -4.66
CA VAL A 77 6.36 -8.20 -4.12
C VAL A 77 7.15 -7.25 -5.08
N SER A 78 6.87 -7.15 -6.37
CA SER A 78 7.51 -6.28 -7.40
C SER A 78 7.06 -4.80 -7.54
N GLY A 79 6.32 -4.20 -6.60
CA GLY A 79 5.63 -2.91 -6.79
C GLY A 79 6.50 -1.69 -7.12
N LEU A 80 7.81 -1.75 -6.85
CA LEU A 80 8.75 -0.66 -7.13
C LEU A 80 8.80 -0.26 -8.61
N LEU A 81 8.91 -1.23 -9.52
CA LEU A 81 8.99 -0.96 -10.96
C LEU A 81 7.68 -0.37 -11.48
N GLY A 82 6.54 -0.89 -11.02
CA GLY A 82 5.22 -0.36 -11.35
C GLY A 82 5.06 1.10 -10.90
N SER A 83 5.51 1.41 -9.68
CA SER A 83 5.46 2.78 -9.16
C SER A 83 6.36 3.75 -9.93
N ILE A 84 7.57 3.34 -10.31
CA ILE A 84 8.49 4.17 -11.11
C ILE A 84 7.88 4.43 -12.49
N ALA A 85 7.39 3.38 -13.16
CA ALA A 85 6.74 3.49 -14.46
C ALA A 85 5.54 4.44 -14.41
N ALA A 86 4.68 4.33 -13.39
CA ALA A 86 3.55 5.23 -13.18
C ALA A 86 3.98 6.71 -13.04
N CYS A 87 5.04 6.98 -12.28
CA CYS A 87 5.50 8.35 -12.04
C CYS A 87 6.12 8.99 -13.28
N PHE A 88 6.91 8.24 -14.06
CA PHE A 88 7.42 8.75 -15.34
C PHE A 88 6.32 8.90 -16.39
N LEU A 89 5.35 7.98 -16.43
CA LEU A 89 4.18 8.12 -17.28
C LEU A 89 3.38 9.38 -16.90
N LEU A 90 3.13 9.61 -15.61
CA LEU A 90 2.50 10.84 -15.12
C LEU A 90 3.27 12.09 -15.55
N LYS A 91 4.60 12.09 -15.37
CA LYS A 91 5.45 13.23 -15.77
C LYS A 91 5.33 13.51 -17.26
N PHE A 92 5.23 12.48 -18.09
CA PHE A 92 5.01 12.62 -19.53
C PHE A 92 3.60 13.16 -19.84
N VAL A 93 2.54 12.51 -19.38
CA VAL A 93 1.14 12.87 -19.75
C VAL A 93 0.67 14.19 -19.16
N THR A 94 1.33 14.68 -18.10
CA THR A 94 1.03 15.99 -17.50
C THR A 94 1.85 17.13 -18.10
N GLY A 95 2.65 16.87 -19.14
CA GLY A 95 3.47 17.89 -19.79
C GLY A 95 4.66 18.34 -18.94
N GLY A 96 5.22 17.45 -18.13
CA GLY A 96 6.42 17.72 -17.33
C GLY A 96 6.14 18.35 -15.97
N LEU A 97 4.89 18.34 -15.46
CA LEU A 97 4.61 18.79 -14.11
C LEU A 97 5.43 18.00 -13.07
N ALA A 98 5.79 18.67 -11.98
CA ALA A 98 6.51 18.05 -10.88
C ALA A 98 5.70 16.92 -10.26
N ILE A 99 6.38 15.80 -9.96
CA ILE A 99 5.78 14.65 -9.30
C ILE A 99 5.94 14.84 -7.77
N PRO A 100 4.83 14.91 -7.01
CA PRO A 100 4.90 15.19 -5.57
C PRO A 100 5.47 13.99 -4.81
N THR A 101 6.53 14.24 -4.03
CA THR A 101 7.13 13.29 -3.10
C THR A 101 6.45 13.39 -1.74
N HIS A 102 6.36 12.27 -1.01
CA HIS A 102 5.99 12.35 0.40
C HIS A 102 7.09 13.05 1.21
N GLY A 103 6.68 13.82 2.21
CA GLY A 103 7.54 14.52 3.14
C GLY A 103 6.84 14.66 4.48
N VAL A 104 7.60 14.63 5.56
CA VAL A 104 7.08 14.94 6.89
C VAL A 104 6.80 16.45 6.95
N ALA A 105 5.67 16.82 7.53
CA ALA A 105 5.21 18.20 7.58
C ALA A 105 6.20 19.10 8.31
N ALA A 106 6.30 20.36 7.85
CA ALA A 106 7.19 21.34 8.44
C ALA A 106 6.88 21.52 9.95
N GLY A 107 7.91 21.44 10.78
CA GLY A 107 7.79 21.52 12.24
C GLY A 107 7.62 20.19 12.95
N LEU A 108 7.46 19.07 12.22
CA LEU A 108 7.54 17.71 12.78
C LEU A 108 8.90 17.09 12.48
N SER A 109 9.39 16.26 13.40
CA SER A 109 10.59 15.46 13.23
C SER A 109 10.32 14.24 12.34
N GLU A 110 11.35 13.77 11.64
CA GLU A 110 11.27 12.56 10.82
C GLU A 110 10.93 11.31 11.65
N VAL A 111 11.28 11.30 12.94
CA VAL A 111 10.94 10.21 13.87
C VAL A 111 9.44 10.18 14.15
N GLU A 112 8.80 11.33 14.37
CA GLU A 112 7.33 11.41 14.53
C GLU A 112 6.62 10.96 13.25
N GLY A 113 7.13 11.36 12.08
CA GLY A 113 6.65 10.86 10.79
C GLY A 113 6.78 9.35 10.65
N ALA A 114 7.91 8.77 11.09
CA ALA A 114 8.12 7.32 11.07
C ALA A 114 7.14 6.58 12.00
N PHE A 115 6.89 7.11 13.20
CA PHE A 115 5.88 6.54 14.11
C PHE A 115 4.47 6.60 13.54
N MET A 116 4.09 7.72 12.92
CA MET A 116 2.82 7.83 12.20
C MET A 116 2.69 6.71 11.15
N GLU A 117 3.71 6.56 10.29
CA GLU A 117 3.77 5.52 9.25
C GLU A 117 3.72 4.09 9.82
N ILE A 118 4.32 3.82 10.97
CA ILE A 118 4.21 2.52 11.67
C ILE A 118 2.75 2.21 11.98
N VAL A 119 2.03 3.15 12.61
CA VAL A 119 0.66 2.94 13.08
C VAL A 119 -0.30 2.73 11.91
N ILE A 120 -0.25 3.60 10.90
CA ILE A 120 -1.17 3.49 9.75
C ILE A 120 -0.85 2.26 8.89
N THR A 121 0.42 1.86 8.78
CA THR A 121 0.77 0.63 8.06
C THR A 121 0.38 -0.60 8.85
N PHE A 122 0.50 -0.58 10.18
CA PHE A 122 -0.03 -1.65 11.02
C PHE A 122 -1.53 -1.83 10.77
N ALA A 123 -2.32 -0.76 10.77
CA ALA A 123 -3.76 -0.81 10.51
C ALA A 123 -4.07 -1.40 9.12
N LEU A 124 -3.34 -0.98 8.09
CA LEU A 124 -3.45 -1.53 6.75
C LEU A 124 -3.16 -3.04 6.73
N VAL A 125 -1.97 -3.45 7.18
CA VAL A 125 -1.53 -4.85 7.10
C VAL A 125 -2.39 -5.74 7.99
N TYR A 126 -2.81 -5.27 9.17
CA TYR A 126 -3.76 -5.97 10.01
C TYR A 126 -5.09 -6.21 9.28
N THR A 127 -5.60 -5.20 8.56
CA THR A 127 -6.83 -5.34 7.74
C THR A 127 -6.64 -6.39 6.64
N VAL A 128 -5.46 -6.44 5.99
CA VAL A 128 -5.14 -7.50 5.03
C VAL A 128 -5.18 -8.88 5.70
N TYR A 129 -4.56 -9.03 6.87
CA TYR A 129 -4.59 -10.30 7.59
C TYR A 129 -6.01 -10.72 7.96
N ALA A 130 -6.79 -9.80 8.53
CA ALA A 130 -8.15 -10.06 9.01
C ALA A 130 -9.13 -10.42 7.89
N THR A 131 -8.99 -9.77 6.73
CA THR A 131 -9.98 -9.88 5.66
C THR A 131 -9.53 -10.79 4.52
N ALA A 132 -8.25 -10.81 4.18
CA ALA A 132 -7.73 -11.55 3.03
C ALA A 132 -6.94 -12.81 3.41
N ALA A 133 -6.14 -12.78 4.48
CA ALA A 133 -5.20 -13.87 4.78
C ALA A 133 -5.74 -14.92 5.77
N ASP A 134 -6.59 -14.55 6.73
CA ASP A 134 -7.12 -15.47 7.74
C ASP A 134 -7.95 -16.58 7.06
N PRO A 135 -7.63 -17.87 7.26
CA PRO A 135 -8.44 -18.97 6.73
C PRO A 135 -9.90 -18.95 7.20
N ARG A 136 -10.19 -18.31 8.35
CA ARG A 136 -11.53 -18.16 8.93
C ARG A 136 -12.25 -16.88 8.51
N LYS A 137 -11.70 -16.12 7.55
CA LYS A 137 -12.30 -14.87 7.06
C LYS A 137 -13.77 -15.00 6.63
N GLY A 138 -14.21 -16.20 6.23
CA GLY A 138 -15.59 -16.45 5.88
C GLY A 138 -16.12 -15.43 4.84
N PRO A 139 -17.35 -14.90 5.01
CA PRO A 139 -17.90 -13.89 4.11
C PRO A 139 -17.11 -12.58 4.04
N VAL A 140 -16.32 -12.25 5.07
CA VAL A 140 -15.50 -11.03 5.10
C VAL A 140 -14.42 -11.07 4.00
N GLY A 141 -14.01 -12.28 3.58
CA GLY A 141 -13.11 -12.47 2.45
C GLY A 141 -13.57 -11.81 1.15
N THR A 142 -14.88 -11.75 0.92
CA THR A 142 -15.48 -11.14 -0.29
C THR A 142 -15.28 -9.62 -0.30
N VAL A 143 -15.32 -9.00 0.87
CA VAL A 143 -15.16 -7.53 1.02
C VAL A 143 -13.73 -7.12 1.35
N ALA A 144 -12.77 -8.04 1.32
CA ALA A 144 -11.38 -7.74 1.65
C ALA A 144 -10.80 -6.60 0.80
N PRO A 145 -10.95 -6.58 -0.55
CA PRO A 145 -10.37 -5.50 -1.34
C PRO A 145 -10.94 -4.13 -0.97
N ILE A 146 -12.26 -4.04 -0.72
CA ILE A 146 -12.92 -2.77 -0.40
C ILE A 146 -12.55 -2.29 1.02
N ALA A 147 -12.44 -3.22 1.98
CA ALA A 147 -11.96 -2.90 3.32
C ALA A 147 -10.51 -2.38 3.29
N ILE A 148 -9.64 -3.01 2.49
CA ILE A 148 -8.24 -2.61 2.32
C ILE A 148 -8.13 -1.23 1.63
N GLY A 149 -8.96 -0.97 0.62
CA GLY A 149 -9.03 0.36 -0.01
C GLY A 149 -9.46 1.45 0.97
N PHE A 150 -10.54 1.22 1.72
CA PHE A 150 -11.07 2.23 2.65
C PHE A 150 -10.17 2.50 3.85
N ILE A 151 -9.48 1.50 4.41
CA ILE A 151 -8.55 1.76 5.52
C ILE A 151 -7.38 2.65 5.07
N VAL A 152 -6.89 2.50 3.83
CA VAL A 152 -5.89 3.42 3.27
C VAL A 152 -6.46 4.83 3.10
N GLY A 153 -7.68 4.98 2.61
CA GLY A 153 -8.35 6.27 2.55
C GLY A 153 -8.46 6.96 3.90
N ALA A 154 -8.99 6.24 4.89
CA ALA A 154 -9.13 6.75 6.26
C ALA A 154 -7.77 7.15 6.85
N ASN A 155 -6.74 6.35 6.63
CA ASN A 155 -5.38 6.66 7.07
C ASN A 155 -4.78 7.87 6.36
N ILE A 156 -5.04 8.08 5.06
CA ILE A 156 -4.62 9.29 4.34
C ILE A 156 -5.33 10.52 4.90
N LEU A 157 -6.62 10.44 5.20
CA LEU A 157 -7.35 11.54 5.84
C LEU A 157 -6.73 11.93 7.19
N ALA A 158 -6.27 10.95 7.97
CA ALA A 158 -5.65 11.18 9.27
C ALA A 158 -4.18 11.65 9.17
N ALA A 159 -3.37 10.99 8.34
CA ALA A 159 -1.92 11.14 8.32
C ALA A 159 -1.40 12.04 7.19
N GLY A 160 -2.22 12.34 6.18
CA GLY A 160 -1.86 13.16 5.03
C GLY A 160 -1.20 14.49 5.40
N PRO A 161 -1.76 15.28 6.33
CA PRO A 161 -1.17 16.54 6.78
C PRO A 161 0.11 16.41 7.61
N PHE A 162 0.51 15.20 8.02
CA PHE A 162 1.64 14.97 8.95
C PHE A 162 2.79 14.20 8.31
N SER A 163 2.54 13.00 7.78
CA SER A 163 3.55 12.16 7.09
C SER A 163 3.30 12.06 5.58
N GLY A 164 2.17 12.59 5.08
CA GLY A 164 1.71 12.33 3.72
C GLY A 164 0.91 11.02 3.57
N GLY A 165 0.83 10.18 4.61
CA GLY A 165 -0.02 8.98 4.62
C GLY A 165 0.42 7.92 3.61
N SER A 166 1.68 7.50 3.65
CA SER A 166 2.27 6.63 2.64
C SER A 166 1.82 5.18 2.73
N MET A 167 2.04 4.54 3.89
CA MET A 167 1.86 3.11 4.17
C MET A 167 2.64 2.13 3.27
N ASN A 168 3.31 2.60 2.23
CA ASN A 168 3.84 1.78 1.15
C ASN A 168 5.19 2.33 0.63
N PRO A 169 6.31 1.60 0.80
CA PRO A 169 7.61 2.05 0.31
C PRO A 169 7.66 2.26 -1.21
N ALA A 170 7.03 1.39 -2.01
CA ALA A 170 7.01 1.53 -3.46
C ALA A 170 6.31 2.82 -3.89
N ARG A 171 5.14 3.11 -3.29
CA ARG A 171 4.40 4.38 -3.49
C ARG A 171 5.30 5.57 -3.25
N SER A 172 6.10 5.56 -2.18
CA SER A 172 6.98 6.68 -1.83
C SER A 172 8.25 6.75 -2.68
N PHE A 173 8.74 5.61 -3.16
CA PHE A 173 9.97 5.51 -3.93
C PHE A 173 9.81 6.00 -5.38
N GLY A 174 8.72 5.66 -6.07
CA GLY A 174 8.51 6.07 -7.47
C GLY A 174 8.57 7.59 -7.68
N PRO A 175 7.84 8.41 -6.89
CA PRO A 175 7.94 9.86 -6.92
C PRO A 175 9.33 10.40 -6.60
N ALA A 176 10.04 9.79 -5.64
CA ALA A 176 11.40 10.19 -5.29
C ALA A 176 12.36 10.00 -6.47
N VAL A 177 12.25 8.88 -7.19
CA VAL A 177 13.01 8.62 -8.42
C VAL A 177 12.64 9.62 -9.53
N ALA A 178 11.35 9.82 -9.80
CA ALA A 178 10.91 10.69 -10.90
C ALA A 178 11.17 12.19 -10.65
N GLY A 179 11.20 12.58 -9.37
CA GLY A 179 11.53 13.92 -8.89
C GLY A 179 13.02 14.13 -8.60
N GLY A 180 13.82 13.08 -8.52
CA GLY A 180 15.24 13.14 -8.14
C GLY A 180 15.48 13.60 -6.70
N ASN A 181 14.49 13.46 -5.81
CA ASN A 181 14.55 13.93 -4.43
C ASN A 181 14.24 12.79 -3.44
N PHE A 182 15.24 12.40 -2.66
CA PHE A 182 15.17 11.34 -1.66
C PHE A 182 15.22 11.85 -0.21
N THR A 183 15.11 13.16 -0.01
CA THR A 183 15.13 13.78 1.32
C THR A 183 14.05 13.16 2.20
N GLY A 184 14.42 12.69 3.39
CA GLY A 184 13.50 12.03 4.34
C GLY A 184 12.88 10.71 3.86
N ASN A 185 13.30 10.15 2.71
CA ASN A 185 12.62 9.00 2.12
C ASN A 185 12.71 7.73 3.00
N TRP A 186 13.74 7.63 3.84
CA TRP A 186 13.95 6.51 4.77
C TRP A 186 12.76 6.29 5.71
N VAL A 187 12.02 7.35 6.07
CA VAL A 187 10.80 7.30 6.89
C VAL A 187 9.77 6.34 6.28
N TYR A 188 9.62 6.38 4.96
CA TYR A 188 8.65 5.57 4.21
C TYR A 188 9.13 4.16 3.90
N TRP A 189 10.35 3.81 4.31
CA TRP A 189 10.81 2.43 4.36
C TRP A 189 10.69 1.89 5.77
N VAL A 190 11.31 2.57 6.74
CA VAL A 190 11.38 2.12 8.13
C VAL A 190 9.98 2.02 8.75
N GLY A 191 9.16 3.05 8.60
CA GLY A 191 7.82 3.08 9.19
C GLY A 191 6.94 1.93 8.68
N PRO A 192 6.72 1.81 7.35
CA PRO A 192 5.91 0.74 6.80
C PRO A 192 6.45 -0.67 7.05
N LEU A 193 7.77 -0.88 6.97
CA LEU A 193 8.36 -2.20 7.24
C LEU A 193 8.14 -2.65 8.68
N ILE A 194 8.32 -1.74 9.65
CA ILE A 194 8.08 -2.03 11.06
C ILE A 194 6.59 -2.26 11.31
N GLY A 195 5.71 -1.35 10.86
CA GLY A 195 4.26 -1.46 11.05
C GLY A 195 3.69 -2.76 10.48
N GLY A 196 4.09 -3.12 9.26
CA GLY A 196 3.68 -4.37 8.62
C GLY A 196 4.21 -5.62 9.33
N ALA A 197 5.47 -5.61 9.76
CA ALA A 197 6.04 -6.72 10.54
C ALA A 197 5.30 -6.93 11.86
N PHE A 198 5.01 -5.86 12.60
CA PHE A 198 4.24 -5.92 13.84
C PHE A 198 2.82 -6.46 13.61
N ALA A 199 2.11 -5.98 12.59
CA ALA A 199 0.78 -6.47 12.26
C ALA A 199 0.79 -7.97 11.93
N GLY A 200 1.75 -8.41 11.12
CA GLY A 200 1.93 -9.82 10.79
C GLY A 200 2.21 -10.67 12.02
N LEU A 201 3.12 -10.24 12.91
CA LEU A 201 3.45 -10.96 14.14
C LEU A 201 2.25 -11.05 15.10
N VAL A 202 1.55 -9.94 15.33
CA VAL A 202 0.37 -9.90 16.21
C VAL A 202 -0.73 -10.78 15.66
N TYR A 203 -1.10 -10.60 14.38
CA TYR A 203 -2.24 -11.33 13.83
C TYR A 203 -1.94 -12.85 13.73
N SER A 204 -0.74 -13.19 13.25
CA SER A 204 -0.36 -14.60 13.10
C SER A 204 -0.21 -15.33 14.43
N SER A 205 0.29 -14.67 15.47
CA SER A 205 0.55 -15.31 16.77
C SER A 205 -0.71 -15.42 17.62
N VAL A 206 -1.57 -14.40 17.60
CA VAL A 206 -2.76 -14.34 18.47
C VAL A 206 -3.98 -14.96 17.82
N PHE A 207 -4.20 -14.70 16.52
CA PHE A 207 -5.45 -15.09 15.87
C PHE A 207 -5.29 -16.36 15.03
N ILE A 208 -4.22 -16.50 14.23
CA ILE A 208 -4.04 -17.67 13.35
C ILE A 208 -3.34 -18.84 14.06
N GLY A 209 -2.43 -18.56 14.99
CA GLY A 209 -1.54 -19.55 15.61
C GLY A 209 -2.21 -20.66 16.43
N SER A 210 -3.47 -20.49 16.79
CA SER A 210 -4.31 -21.44 17.56
C SER A 210 -5.20 -22.31 16.69
N TYR A 211 -5.05 -22.27 15.36
CA TYR A 211 -5.89 -23.02 14.44
C TYR A 211 -5.48 -24.50 14.36
N GLU A 212 -6.41 -25.38 14.74
CA GLU A 212 -6.36 -26.81 14.46
C GLU A 212 -7.52 -27.13 13.49
N PRO A 213 -7.26 -27.68 12.29
CA PRO A 213 -8.33 -28.04 11.37
C PRO A 213 -9.23 -29.09 12.03
N ILE A 214 -10.55 -28.85 12.04
CA ILE A 214 -11.51 -29.90 12.44
C ILE A 214 -11.34 -31.06 11.44
N PRO A 215 -11.15 -32.31 11.89
CA PRO A 215 -11.04 -33.45 11.00
C PRO A 215 -12.27 -33.51 10.09
N ALA A 216 -12.06 -33.64 8.78
CA ALA A 216 -13.17 -33.80 7.85
C ALA A 216 -13.92 -35.10 8.22
N SER A 217 -15.18 -35.00 8.63
CA SER A 217 -16.04 -36.16 8.82
C SER A 217 -16.31 -36.79 7.45
N ASN A 218 -15.83 -38.01 7.23
CA ASN A 218 -16.12 -38.80 6.02
C ASN A 218 -17.57 -39.35 6.01
N ASP A 219 -18.49 -38.76 6.76
CA ASP A 219 -19.86 -39.28 6.99
C ASP A 219 -20.83 -39.04 5.82
N TYR A 220 -20.32 -38.79 4.61
CA TYR A 220 -21.12 -38.68 3.39
C TYR A 220 -20.49 -39.45 2.21
N ALA A 221 -20.08 -40.70 2.45
CA ALA A 221 -19.74 -41.68 1.41
C ALA A 221 -20.90 -42.66 1.18
#